data_AF-A0A0S8JZN0-F1
#
_entry.id   AF-A0A0S8JZN0-F1
#
_cell.length_a   1.000
_cell.length_b   1.000
_cell.length_c   1.000
_cell.angle_alpha   90.00
_cell.angle_beta   90.00
_cell.angle_gamma   90.00
#
_symmetry.space_group_name_H-M   'P 1'
#
loop_
_entity.id
_entity.type
_entity.pdbx_description
1 polymer ?
#
loop_
_entity_poly.entity_id
_entity_poly.type
_entity_poly.pdbx_seq_one_letter_code
_entity_poly.pdbx_strand_id
1 'polypeptide(L)'
;MEILVYTECKSPRLQFVLNYIFRDCFRCDFSVTDQEIMFSPYQGPKINYSGKYGLDGFRIPASGFLAEDCIRKMEPMPETSGEFIQLFPDNKEADLPFDIFSAVFFMISRYEEYLPYEPDHHGRFDAENCLAMKYDFLESPVVDIWVMNLRERLSGMYPGLDLSPGIFTFQPTSDIDLPFAILHRGVLRRVGGNIRSSLKQNGESEMRRAVLSGEVKDPYDTFDEMGKIHRGRGLQPIIFFLTAGYGKYDKGISPQNESFRELVGQTMKFGSPAIHPSYRSAGKPAILKKEIRTLSTIAGTGILDSRQHYLKFNLPESYRQYLEAGIRKEYSMGFASHCGFRAGTSKPFQFYDLEKETETALRVIPFQVMDRTLKDYMKLSPASAKEKTRQLVDAVRLVNGTFVSIWHNDAFSDQGEWQGWKEVYLEMLNYIQQAGD
;
A
#
# COMPACT_ATOMS: atom_id res chain seq x y z
N MET A 1 -18.07 -16.35 18.92
CA MET A 1 -17.62 -16.34 20.32
C MET A 1 -16.81 -15.08 20.49
N GLU A 2 -17.02 -14.33 21.57
CA GLU A 2 -16.36 -13.03 21.77
C GLU A 2 -15.11 -13.20 22.64
N ILE A 3 -14.03 -12.50 22.31
CA ILE A 3 -12.81 -12.46 23.12
C ILE A 3 -12.94 -11.35 24.18
N LEU A 4 -12.76 -11.69 25.46
CA LEU A 4 -12.72 -10.68 26.54
C LEU A 4 -11.28 -10.25 26.81
N VAL A 5 -10.95 -8.99 26.59
CA VAL A 5 -9.62 -8.42 26.87
C VAL A 5 -9.65 -7.66 28.19
N TYR A 6 -8.91 -8.13 29.18
CA TYR A 6 -8.63 -7.37 30.39
C TYR A 6 -7.47 -6.42 30.17
N THR A 7 -7.64 -5.16 30.58
CA THR A 7 -6.60 -4.15 30.53
C THR A 7 -6.86 -3.03 31.53
N GLU A 8 -5.80 -2.37 31.98
CA GLU A 8 -5.87 -1.17 32.83
C GLU A 8 -5.95 0.11 31.99
N CYS A 9 -5.85 0.01 30.66
CA CYS A 9 -5.85 1.14 29.74
C CYS A 9 -6.96 1.00 28.68
N LYS A 10 -7.90 1.95 28.65
CA LYS A 10 -8.94 2.05 27.61
C LYS A 10 -8.66 3.25 26.71
N SER A 11 -7.60 3.18 25.92
CA SER A 11 -7.21 4.25 24.99
C SER A 11 -7.77 4.06 23.58
N PRO A 12 -7.88 5.15 22.78
CA PRO A 12 -8.21 5.04 21.36
C PRO A 12 -7.19 4.21 20.57
N ARG A 13 -5.90 4.27 20.93
CA ARG A 13 -4.83 3.47 20.31
C ARG A 13 -5.05 1.97 20.49
N LEU A 14 -5.40 1.54 21.71
CA LEU A 14 -5.71 0.14 21.99
C LEU A 14 -6.95 -0.28 21.21
N GLN A 15 -8.03 0.49 21.28
CA GLN A 15 -9.27 0.16 20.56
C GLN A 15 -9.04 -0.02 19.05
N PHE A 16 -8.23 0.86 18.44
CA PHE A 16 -7.86 0.79 17.03
C PHE A 16 -7.11 -0.50 16.68
N VAL A 17 -6.11 -0.90 17.48
CA VAL A 17 -5.37 -2.15 17.19
C VAL A 17 -6.22 -3.39 17.43
N LEU A 18 -7.06 -3.41 18.48
CA LEU A 18 -7.96 -4.53 18.71
C LEU A 18 -8.99 -4.66 17.57
N ASN A 19 -9.49 -3.53 17.03
CA ASN A 19 -10.32 -3.53 15.82
C ASN A 19 -9.56 -4.15 14.63
N TYR A 20 -8.33 -3.71 14.38
CA TYR A 20 -7.53 -4.23 13.28
C TYR A 20 -7.25 -5.74 13.39
N ILE A 21 -6.82 -6.20 14.56
CA ILE A 21 -6.45 -7.61 14.76
C ILE A 21 -7.71 -8.50 14.79
N PHE A 22 -8.68 -8.19 15.65
CA PHE A 22 -9.80 -9.10 15.87
C PHE A 22 -10.86 -8.99 14.78
N ARG A 23 -11.28 -7.77 14.41
CA ARG A 23 -12.35 -7.60 13.41
C ARG A 23 -11.83 -7.69 11.99
N ASP A 24 -10.76 -6.99 11.65
CA ASP A 24 -10.28 -6.96 10.26
C ASP A 24 -9.49 -8.22 9.90
N CYS A 25 -8.61 -8.71 10.79
CA CYS A 25 -7.77 -9.87 10.49
C CYS A 25 -8.40 -11.21 10.86
N PHE A 26 -9.03 -11.34 12.03
CA PHE A 26 -9.61 -12.62 12.49
C PHE A 26 -11.10 -12.78 12.23
N ARG A 27 -11.83 -11.71 11.88
CA ARG A 27 -13.30 -11.69 11.71
C ARG A 27 -14.04 -12.14 12.97
N CYS A 28 -13.54 -11.70 14.12
CA CYS A 28 -14.03 -12.03 15.45
C CYS A 28 -14.34 -10.75 16.24
N ASP A 29 -15.36 -10.81 17.10
CA ASP A 29 -15.69 -9.72 18.02
C ASP A 29 -14.93 -9.83 19.34
N PHE A 30 -14.78 -8.68 20.00
CA PHE A 30 -14.13 -8.55 21.29
C PHE A 30 -14.80 -7.49 22.16
N SER A 31 -14.62 -7.64 23.47
CA SER A 31 -14.92 -6.63 24.48
C SER A 31 -13.71 -6.35 25.36
N VAL A 32 -13.70 -5.18 26.00
CA VAL A 32 -12.64 -4.73 26.88
C VAL A 32 -13.19 -4.48 28.28
N THR A 33 -12.49 -4.96 29.30
CA THR A 33 -12.81 -4.74 30.71
C THR A 33 -11.56 -4.33 31.51
N ASP A 34 -11.75 -3.47 32.50
CA ASP A 34 -10.77 -3.13 33.54
C ASP A 34 -11.15 -3.73 34.90
N GLN A 35 -12.22 -4.54 34.93
CA GLN A 35 -12.78 -5.11 36.15
C GLN A 35 -12.44 -6.60 36.25
N GLU A 36 -11.58 -6.95 37.20
CA GLU A 36 -11.25 -8.36 37.50
C GLU A 36 -12.48 -9.18 37.88
N ILE A 37 -13.47 -8.56 38.55
CA ILE A 37 -14.72 -9.24 38.92
C ILE A 37 -15.53 -9.69 37.69
N MET A 38 -15.35 -9.05 36.53
CA MET A 38 -15.94 -9.46 35.26
C MET A 38 -15.04 -10.45 34.51
N PHE A 39 -13.73 -10.28 34.62
CA PHE A 39 -12.74 -11.08 33.87
C PHE A 39 -12.50 -12.48 34.46
N SER A 40 -12.28 -12.56 35.78
CA SER A 40 -11.96 -13.81 36.47
C SER A 40 -13.01 -14.91 36.29
N PRO A 41 -14.33 -14.67 36.44
CA PRO A 41 -15.34 -15.71 36.22
C PRO A 41 -15.63 -16.00 34.75
N TYR A 42 -15.12 -15.21 33.79
CA TYR A 42 -15.36 -15.42 32.37
C TYR A 42 -14.75 -16.74 31.90
N GLN A 43 -15.60 -17.60 31.30
CA GLN A 43 -15.25 -18.95 30.85
C GLN A 43 -14.88 -19.02 29.36
N GLY A 44 -15.12 -17.95 28.60
CA GLY A 44 -14.76 -17.88 27.19
C GLY A 44 -13.29 -17.49 26.97
N PRO A 45 -12.87 -17.37 25.69
CA PRO A 45 -11.54 -16.90 25.32
C PRO A 45 -11.25 -15.52 25.91
N LYS A 46 -10.20 -15.41 26.72
CA LYS A 46 -9.85 -14.18 27.41
C LYS A 46 -8.36 -13.87 27.34
N ILE A 47 -8.04 -12.60 27.23
CA ILE A 47 -6.67 -12.10 27.10
C ILE A 47 -6.40 -11.16 28.28
N ASN A 48 -5.32 -11.41 29.02
CA ASN A 48 -4.79 -10.47 30.00
C ASN A 48 -3.74 -9.58 29.33
N TYR A 49 -4.11 -8.34 29.05
CA TYR A 49 -3.23 -7.29 28.53
C TYR A 49 -2.97 -6.22 29.61
N SER A 50 -2.14 -6.58 30.60
CA SER A 50 -1.81 -5.71 31.74
C SER A 50 -0.46 -6.07 32.38
N GLY A 51 -0.05 -5.27 33.37
CA GLY A 51 1.11 -5.58 34.22
C GLY A 51 0.84 -6.64 35.29
N LYS A 52 -0.40 -7.11 35.45
CA LYS A 52 -0.80 -8.04 36.52
C LYS A 52 -0.42 -9.48 36.21
N TYR A 53 0.19 -10.12 37.19
CA TYR A 53 0.52 -11.54 37.20
C TYR A 53 -0.54 -12.34 37.97
N GLY A 54 -0.73 -13.60 37.59
CA GLY A 54 -1.63 -14.52 38.29
C GLY A 54 -3.11 -14.39 37.89
N LEU A 55 -3.46 -13.49 36.97
CA LEU A 55 -4.76 -13.54 36.30
C LEU A 55 -4.75 -14.64 35.23
N ASP A 56 -5.79 -15.46 35.24
CA ASP A 56 -6.01 -16.54 34.26
C ASP A 56 -6.29 -15.99 32.84
N GLY A 57 -5.98 -16.76 31.81
CA GLY A 57 -6.15 -16.38 30.40
C GLY A 57 -4.84 -16.12 29.65
N PHE A 58 -4.95 -15.83 28.36
CA PHE A 58 -3.81 -15.65 27.46
C PHE A 58 -3.08 -14.34 27.79
N ARG A 59 -1.83 -14.42 28.22
CA ARG A 59 -1.06 -13.26 28.68
C ARG A 59 -0.31 -12.60 27.52
N ILE A 60 -0.59 -11.31 27.34
CA ILE A 60 0.19 -10.41 26.47
C ILE A 60 0.76 -9.30 27.35
N PRO A 61 2.07 -9.03 27.30
CA PRO A 61 2.67 -7.96 28.07
C PRO A 61 2.21 -6.60 27.56
N ALA A 62 1.97 -5.65 28.47
CA ALA A 62 1.61 -4.28 28.15
C ALA A 62 2.80 -3.35 28.40
N SER A 63 3.41 -2.83 27.34
CA SER A 63 4.56 -1.91 27.39
C SER A 63 4.20 -0.51 27.92
N GLY A 64 2.89 -0.20 27.97
CA GLY A 64 2.37 1.13 28.31
C GLY A 64 2.27 2.08 27.11
N PHE A 65 2.84 1.74 25.95
CA PHE A 65 2.86 2.62 24.78
C PHE A 65 1.47 2.98 24.25
N LEU A 66 0.52 2.04 24.28
CA LEU A 66 -0.86 2.30 23.88
C LEU A 66 -1.62 3.20 24.86
N ALA A 67 -1.13 3.39 26.09
CA ALA A 67 -1.75 4.27 27.07
C ALA A 67 -1.38 5.74 26.89
N GLU A 68 -0.38 6.03 26.06
CA GLU A 68 0.05 7.39 25.77
C GLU A 68 -0.93 8.09 24.83
N ASP A 69 -1.07 9.40 25.00
CA ASP A 69 -1.89 10.32 24.19
C ASP A 69 -1.06 11.42 23.52
N CYS A 70 0.27 11.28 23.56
CA CYS A 70 1.21 12.19 22.94
C CYS A 70 2.14 11.48 21.95
N ILE A 71 2.68 12.26 21.03
CA ILE A 71 3.73 11.81 20.10
C ILE A 71 5.06 12.19 20.74
N ARG A 72 5.88 11.19 21.08
CA ARG A 72 7.22 11.39 21.62
C ARG A 72 8.22 10.62 20.78
N LYS A 73 9.45 11.12 20.72
CA LYS A 73 10.54 10.40 20.06
C LYS A 73 10.72 9.03 20.74
N MET A 74 10.53 7.97 19.95
CA MET A 74 10.77 6.60 20.35
C MET A 74 11.06 5.75 19.13
N GLU A 75 12.02 4.84 19.26
CA GLU A 75 12.37 3.84 18.26
C GLU A 75 12.45 2.50 19.01
N PRO A 76 11.42 1.62 18.91
CA PRO A 76 11.43 0.36 19.64
C PRO A 76 12.54 -0.53 19.10
N MET A 77 13.48 -0.93 19.94
CA MET A 77 14.61 -1.75 19.50
C MET A 77 14.11 -3.12 19.02
N PRO A 78 14.34 -3.51 17.76
CA PRO A 78 13.95 -4.83 17.27
C PRO A 78 14.76 -5.93 17.94
N GLU A 79 14.08 -7.00 18.33
CA GLU A 79 14.70 -8.21 18.84
C GLU A 79 14.30 -9.40 17.98
N THR A 80 15.27 -10.22 17.59
CA THR A 80 15.01 -11.46 16.86
C THR A 80 14.81 -12.58 17.87
N SER A 81 13.61 -13.15 17.89
CA SER A 81 13.27 -14.29 18.75
C SER A 81 12.76 -15.45 17.90
N GLY A 82 13.57 -16.51 17.79
CA GLY A 82 13.33 -17.60 16.84
C GLY A 82 13.44 -17.11 15.40
N GLU A 83 12.37 -17.26 14.62
CA GLU A 83 12.35 -17.02 13.17
C GLU A 83 11.80 -15.64 12.75
N PHE A 84 11.35 -14.80 13.69
CA PHE A 84 10.81 -13.49 13.36
C PHE A 84 11.25 -12.37 14.31
N ILE A 85 11.27 -11.15 13.78
CA ILE A 85 11.59 -9.93 14.50
C ILE A 85 10.39 -9.51 15.34
N GLN A 86 10.62 -9.01 16.55
CA GLN A 86 9.61 -8.51 17.47
C GLN A 86 9.95 -7.08 17.89
N LEU A 87 8.93 -6.27 18.12
CA LEU A 87 9.06 -4.94 18.73
C LEU A 87 8.43 -4.99 20.12
N PHE A 88 8.92 -4.17 21.05
CA PHE A 88 8.46 -4.14 22.44
C PHE A 88 8.57 -5.51 23.16
N PRO A 89 9.76 -6.15 23.17
CA PRO A 89 9.95 -7.42 23.86
C PRO A 89 9.72 -7.28 25.37
N ASP A 90 9.23 -8.35 25.99
CA ASP A 90 9.12 -8.48 27.44
C ASP A 90 9.67 -9.83 27.92
N ASN A 91 10.67 -9.78 28.80
CA ASN A 91 11.40 -10.95 29.33
C ASN A 91 10.64 -11.70 30.45
N LYS A 92 9.34 -11.43 30.61
CA LYS A 92 8.49 -11.97 31.67
C LYS A 92 7.70 -13.18 31.15
N GLU A 93 7.33 -14.12 32.02
CA GLU A 93 6.54 -15.32 31.67
C GLU A 93 5.20 -14.96 31.00
N ALA A 94 5.14 -14.92 29.66
CA ALA A 94 3.97 -14.58 28.86
C ALA A 94 3.73 -15.65 27.78
N ASP A 95 2.48 -15.81 27.35
CA ASP A 95 2.15 -16.69 26.23
C ASP A 95 2.66 -16.13 24.90
N LEU A 96 2.83 -14.80 24.84
CA LEU A 96 3.53 -14.09 23.77
C LEU A 96 4.65 -13.20 24.35
N PRO A 97 5.90 -13.31 23.87
CA PRO A 97 7.07 -12.69 24.50
C PRO A 97 7.24 -11.18 24.22
N PHE A 98 6.24 -10.51 23.64
CA PHE A 98 6.31 -9.10 23.29
C PHE A 98 4.92 -8.47 23.26
N ASP A 99 4.87 -7.14 23.38
CA ASP A 99 3.63 -6.38 23.29
C ASP A 99 3.21 -6.24 21.82
N ILE A 100 2.55 -7.28 21.31
CA ILE A 100 2.06 -7.31 19.93
C ILE A 100 1.13 -6.14 19.62
N PHE A 101 0.31 -5.69 20.57
CA PHE A 101 -0.61 -4.61 20.30
C PHE A 101 0.14 -3.30 20.07
N SER A 102 1.17 -3.02 20.87
CA SER A 102 2.06 -1.87 20.66
C SER A 102 2.89 -1.99 19.38
N ALA A 103 3.41 -3.18 19.09
CA ALA A 103 4.19 -3.46 17.88
C ALA A 103 3.35 -3.21 16.61
N VAL A 104 2.14 -3.76 16.56
CA VAL A 104 1.20 -3.57 15.45
C VAL A 104 0.82 -2.09 15.32
N PHE A 105 0.46 -1.43 16.44
CA PHE A 105 0.12 -0.01 16.42
C PHE A 105 1.24 0.84 15.81
N PHE A 106 2.46 0.66 16.28
CA PHE A 106 3.63 1.41 15.83
C PHE A 106 3.79 1.33 14.31
N MET A 107 3.68 0.12 13.75
CA MET A 107 3.84 -0.14 12.33
C MET A 107 2.69 0.45 11.48
N ILE A 108 1.43 0.16 11.83
CA ILE A 108 0.27 0.52 10.98
C ILE A 108 -0.18 1.97 11.17
N SER A 109 0.06 2.59 12.32
CA SER A 109 -0.15 4.04 12.50
C SER A 109 0.90 4.87 11.76
N ARG A 110 1.95 4.22 11.24
CA ARG A 110 3.16 4.87 10.69
C ARG A 110 3.75 5.87 11.68
N TYR A 111 3.86 5.49 12.95
CA TYR A 111 4.30 6.36 14.04
C TYR A 111 5.60 7.13 13.71
N GLU A 112 6.53 6.46 13.02
CA GLU A 112 7.80 7.03 12.55
C GLU A 112 7.65 8.30 11.70
N GLU A 113 6.57 8.41 10.92
CA GLU A 113 6.33 9.52 10.00
C GLU A 113 5.77 10.76 10.70
N TYR A 114 5.40 10.64 11.98
CA TYR A 114 5.05 11.77 12.84
C TYR A 114 6.26 12.32 13.63
N LEU A 115 7.40 11.62 13.56
CA LEU A 115 8.64 12.07 14.18
C LEU A 115 9.45 12.92 13.20
N PRO A 116 10.40 13.76 13.66
CA PRO A 116 11.31 14.45 12.75
C PRO A 116 12.13 13.45 11.92
N TYR A 117 12.12 13.62 10.60
CA TYR A 117 12.91 12.84 9.64
C TYR A 117 13.49 13.75 8.56
N GLU A 118 14.56 13.27 7.91
CA GLU A 118 15.09 13.92 6.71
C GLU A 118 14.32 13.40 5.49
N PRO A 119 13.56 14.24 4.79
CA PRO A 119 12.81 13.81 3.63
C PRO A 119 13.73 13.57 2.43
N ASP A 120 13.28 12.73 1.49
CA ASP A 120 13.97 12.59 0.23
C ASP A 120 13.84 13.86 -0.65
N HIS A 121 14.47 13.84 -1.82
CA HIS A 121 14.45 14.98 -2.76
C HIS A 121 13.05 15.35 -3.32
N HIS A 122 12.04 14.49 -3.11
CA HIS A 122 10.64 14.76 -3.44
C HIS A 122 9.82 15.26 -2.24
N GLY A 123 10.42 15.30 -1.04
CA GLY A 123 9.73 15.66 0.20
C GLY A 123 8.96 14.48 0.82
N ARG A 124 9.34 13.23 0.50
CA ARG A 124 8.69 12.00 0.99
C ARG A 124 9.45 11.44 2.19
N PHE A 125 8.78 10.63 2.99
CA PHE A 125 9.45 9.78 3.97
C PHE A 125 10.31 8.73 3.25
N ASP A 126 11.62 8.81 3.42
CA ASP A 126 12.58 7.89 2.77
C ASP A 126 12.62 6.53 3.48
N ALA A 127 12.83 5.46 2.71
CA ALA A 127 12.93 4.09 3.22
C ALA A 127 14.09 3.95 4.21
N GLU A 128 15.21 4.65 3.99
CA GLU A 128 16.39 4.64 4.85
C GLU A 128 16.11 5.13 6.28
N ASN A 129 15.07 5.95 6.47
CA ASN A 129 14.67 6.42 7.79
C ASN A 129 13.90 5.36 8.58
N CYS A 130 13.26 4.41 7.89
CA CYS A 130 12.36 3.46 8.55
C CYS A 130 13.12 2.32 9.23
N LEU A 131 12.60 1.93 10.37
CA LEU A 131 13.13 0.87 11.20
C LEU A 131 13.16 -0.47 10.45
N ALA A 132 12.16 -0.75 9.61
CA ALA A 132 12.14 -1.95 8.77
C ALA A 132 13.33 -2.04 7.80
N MET A 133 13.80 -0.90 7.27
CA MET A 133 15.00 -0.86 6.44
C MET A 133 16.28 -0.99 7.27
N LYS A 134 16.37 -0.25 8.38
CA LYS A 134 17.54 -0.26 9.27
C LYS A 134 17.86 -1.64 9.85
N TYR A 135 16.84 -2.45 10.08
CA TYR A 135 16.95 -3.78 10.68
C TYR A 135 16.58 -4.92 9.72
N ASP A 136 16.63 -4.64 8.41
CA ASP A 136 16.54 -5.65 7.32
C ASP A 136 15.29 -6.54 7.36
N PHE A 137 14.12 -5.94 7.56
CA PHE A 137 12.83 -6.62 7.49
C PHE A 137 11.78 -5.92 6.64
N LEU A 138 12.18 -4.92 5.85
CA LEU A 138 11.29 -4.20 4.95
C LEU A 138 10.57 -5.13 3.96
N GLU A 139 11.22 -6.20 3.50
CA GLU A 139 10.63 -7.16 2.56
C GLU A 139 9.80 -8.26 3.26
N SER A 140 9.57 -8.15 4.58
CA SER A 140 8.75 -9.06 5.36
C SER A 140 7.42 -8.42 5.77
N PRO A 141 6.26 -9.10 5.60
CA PRO A 141 4.98 -8.65 6.12
C PRO A 141 4.90 -8.88 7.64
N VAL A 142 5.81 -8.25 8.37
CA VAL A 142 6.08 -8.54 9.79
C VAL A 142 4.85 -8.44 10.69
N VAL A 143 3.96 -7.48 10.42
CA VAL A 143 2.70 -7.31 11.14
C VAL A 143 1.77 -8.51 10.88
N ASP A 144 1.68 -8.98 9.64
CA ASP A 144 0.86 -10.13 9.30
C ASP A 144 1.40 -11.41 9.96
N ILE A 145 2.74 -11.55 10.02
CA ILE A 145 3.42 -12.67 10.71
C ILE A 145 3.09 -12.65 12.21
N TRP A 146 3.17 -11.49 12.87
CA TRP A 146 2.79 -11.36 14.28
C TRP A 146 1.34 -11.76 14.52
N VAL A 147 0.43 -11.27 13.68
CA VAL A 147 -1.00 -11.56 13.77
C VAL A 147 -1.28 -13.05 13.54
N MET A 148 -0.59 -13.70 12.61
CA MET A 148 -0.68 -15.16 12.45
C MET A 148 -0.18 -15.93 13.66
N ASN A 149 0.95 -15.52 14.26
CA ASN A 149 1.48 -16.18 15.45
C ASN A 149 0.52 -16.04 16.64
N LEU A 150 -0.07 -14.86 16.82
CA LEU A 150 -1.11 -14.64 17.82
C LEU A 150 -2.31 -15.57 17.57
N ARG A 151 -2.76 -15.69 16.33
CA ARG A 151 -3.87 -16.58 15.95
C ARG A 151 -3.59 -18.02 16.35
N GLU A 152 -2.43 -18.54 15.96
CA GLU A 152 -2.03 -19.93 16.23
C GLU A 152 -2.02 -20.21 17.74
N ARG A 153 -1.40 -19.32 18.53
CA ARG A 153 -1.33 -19.45 19.98
C ARG A 153 -2.70 -19.34 20.65
N LEU A 154 -3.56 -18.42 20.20
CA LEU A 154 -4.93 -18.29 20.71
C LEU A 154 -5.78 -19.51 20.37
N SER A 155 -5.72 -20.02 19.14
CA SER A 155 -6.44 -21.24 18.74
C SER A 155 -5.94 -22.48 19.48
N GLY A 156 -4.65 -22.54 19.80
CA GLY A 156 -4.08 -23.60 20.64
C GLY A 156 -4.58 -23.57 22.08
N MET A 157 -4.67 -22.39 22.70
CA MET A 157 -5.21 -22.22 24.06
C MET A 157 -6.74 -22.35 24.12
N TYR A 158 -7.44 -21.91 23.07
CA TYR A 158 -8.90 -21.90 22.97
C TYR A 158 -9.37 -22.65 21.72
N PRO A 159 -9.43 -23.99 21.72
CA PRO A 159 -9.79 -24.78 20.55
C PRO A 159 -11.18 -24.51 19.96
N GLY A 160 -12.10 -23.93 20.74
CA GLY A 160 -13.43 -23.53 20.29
C GLY A 160 -13.49 -22.14 19.64
N LEU A 161 -12.39 -21.39 19.65
CA LEU A 161 -12.31 -20.06 19.05
C LEU A 161 -11.97 -20.18 17.56
N ASP A 162 -12.99 -19.98 16.72
CA ASP A 162 -12.83 -19.92 15.27
C ASP A 162 -12.25 -18.56 14.86
N LEU A 163 -10.98 -18.56 14.44
CA LEU A 163 -10.30 -17.40 13.87
C LEU A 163 -10.05 -17.68 12.39
N SER A 164 -10.85 -17.07 11.52
CA SER A 164 -10.79 -17.33 10.07
C SER A 164 -9.38 -17.05 9.55
N PRO A 165 -8.71 -18.02 8.90
CA PRO A 165 -7.61 -17.67 8.02
C PRO A 165 -8.19 -16.82 6.90
N GLY A 166 -7.64 -15.63 6.69
CA GLY A 166 -7.94 -14.88 5.48
C GLY A 166 -7.60 -15.70 4.23
N ILE A 167 -7.91 -15.17 3.06
CA ILE A 167 -7.48 -15.75 1.80
C ILE A 167 -6.48 -14.82 1.14
N PHE A 168 -5.47 -15.38 0.48
CA PHE A 168 -4.62 -14.61 -0.41
C PHE A 168 -5.47 -13.91 -1.48
N THR A 169 -5.21 -12.63 -1.71
CA THR A 169 -5.90 -11.83 -2.73
C THR A 169 -4.89 -11.04 -3.55
N PHE A 170 -5.23 -10.75 -4.80
CA PHE A 170 -4.42 -9.92 -5.67
C PHE A 170 -5.25 -8.75 -6.21
N GLN A 171 -4.76 -7.53 -6.02
CA GLN A 171 -5.32 -6.32 -6.61
C GLN A 171 -4.32 -5.73 -7.62
N PRO A 172 -4.52 -5.94 -8.93
CA PRO A 172 -3.73 -5.24 -9.93
C PRO A 172 -4.08 -3.75 -9.92
N THR A 173 -3.07 -2.90 -10.04
CA THR A 173 -3.28 -1.46 -10.21
C THR A 173 -2.38 -0.91 -11.30
N SER A 174 -2.85 0.14 -11.98
CA SER A 174 -2.10 0.78 -13.04
C SER A 174 -2.13 2.30 -12.94
N ASP A 175 -0.97 2.91 -13.09
CA ASP A 175 -0.81 4.36 -13.07
C ASP A 175 -0.61 4.86 -14.50
N ILE A 176 -1.44 5.79 -14.94
CA ILE A 176 -1.38 6.37 -16.29
C ILE A 176 -0.76 7.77 -16.22
N ASP A 177 0.57 7.79 -16.29
CA ASP A 177 1.36 9.03 -16.28
C ASP A 177 1.53 9.61 -17.68
N LEU A 178 1.82 8.73 -18.63
CA LEU A 178 2.16 9.04 -20.01
C LEU A 178 1.37 8.10 -20.94
N PRO A 179 0.13 8.47 -21.30
CA PRO A 179 -0.72 7.59 -22.10
C PRO A 179 -0.16 7.29 -23.50
N PHE A 180 0.54 8.26 -24.08
CA PHE A 180 1.12 8.18 -25.42
C PHE A 180 2.57 8.69 -25.40
N ALA A 181 3.45 8.00 -26.13
CA ALA A 181 4.84 8.37 -26.33
C ALA A 181 4.96 9.56 -27.30
N ILE A 182 4.10 9.61 -28.32
CA ILE A 182 4.20 10.54 -29.45
C ILE A 182 2.87 11.27 -29.69
N LEU A 183 1.75 10.54 -29.79
CA LEU A 183 0.45 11.10 -30.11
C LEU A 183 -0.07 12.04 -29.03
N HIS A 184 -0.92 13.00 -29.43
CA HIS A 184 -1.62 13.95 -28.54
C HIS A 184 -0.72 14.79 -27.62
N ARG A 185 0.59 14.79 -27.87
CA ARG A 185 1.56 15.67 -27.22
C ARG A 185 1.56 17.01 -27.94
N GLY A 186 1.28 18.10 -27.22
CA GLY A 186 1.26 19.45 -27.79
C GLY A 186 2.55 19.79 -28.55
N VAL A 187 2.40 20.49 -29.69
CA VAL A 187 3.46 20.79 -30.69
C VAL A 187 4.66 21.55 -30.08
N LEU A 188 4.47 22.25 -28.96
CA LEU A 188 5.48 23.08 -28.27
C LEU A 188 6.41 22.33 -27.28
N ARG A 189 6.34 20.99 -27.16
CA ARG A 189 7.19 20.21 -26.23
C ARG A 189 8.65 20.05 -26.70
N ARG A 190 9.32 21.15 -27.11
CA ARG A 190 10.69 21.14 -27.65
C ARG A 190 11.81 21.33 -26.64
N VAL A 191 11.57 21.72 -25.39
CA VAL A 191 12.67 21.97 -24.44
C VAL A 191 12.23 21.62 -23.02
N GLY A 192 12.82 20.59 -22.42
CA GLY A 192 12.80 20.40 -20.97
C GLY A 192 12.41 18.99 -20.48
N GLY A 193 13.43 18.17 -20.22
CA GLY A 193 13.39 17.07 -19.26
C GLY A 193 13.72 15.69 -19.83
N ASN A 194 15.00 15.31 -19.75
CA ASN A 194 15.53 13.95 -19.65
C ASN A 194 14.97 12.84 -20.55
N ILE A 195 14.80 13.11 -21.85
CA ILE A 195 15.07 12.09 -22.88
C ILE A 195 16.48 12.40 -23.39
N ARG A 196 17.48 12.15 -22.55
CA ARG A 196 18.88 12.31 -22.93
C ARG A 196 19.73 11.27 -22.21
N SER A 197 19.43 10.01 -22.48
CA SER A 197 20.43 8.95 -22.36
C SER A 197 20.02 7.78 -23.23
N SER A 198 20.84 7.54 -24.25
CA SER A 198 21.06 6.24 -24.89
C SER A 198 20.06 5.80 -25.97
N LEU A 199 20.17 6.37 -27.18
CA LEU A 199 20.34 5.64 -28.47
C LEU A 199 20.06 6.54 -29.70
N LYS A 200 21.09 6.71 -30.54
CA LYS A 200 21.08 6.95 -32.00
C LYS A 200 19.93 7.79 -32.62
N GLN A 201 20.28 9.02 -32.99
CA GLN A 201 19.46 10.05 -33.68
C GLN A 201 18.86 9.70 -35.07
N ASN A 202 18.87 8.45 -35.53
CA ASN A 202 18.37 8.12 -36.87
C ASN A 202 17.00 7.40 -36.88
N GLY A 203 16.61 6.69 -35.81
CA GLY A 203 15.35 5.90 -35.79
C GLY A 203 14.15 6.58 -35.12
N GLU A 204 14.37 7.53 -34.21
CA GLU A 204 13.28 8.23 -33.50
C GLU A 204 12.42 9.09 -34.42
N SER A 205 13.02 9.67 -35.46
CA SER A 205 12.31 10.51 -36.43
C SER A 205 11.43 9.69 -37.37
N GLU A 206 11.87 8.50 -37.77
CA GLU A 206 11.12 7.56 -38.59
C GLU A 206 9.94 6.96 -37.82
N MET A 207 10.18 6.46 -36.60
CA MET A 207 9.12 5.96 -35.71
C MET A 207 8.08 7.05 -35.45
N ARG A 208 8.52 8.28 -35.19
CA ARG A 208 7.61 9.42 -35.00
C ARG A 208 6.77 9.69 -36.25
N ARG A 209 7.36 9.65 -37.44
CA ARG A 209 6.63 9.84 -38.70
C ARG A 209 5.59 8.72 -38.90
N ALA A 210 5.98 7.47 -38.70
CA ALA A 210 5.12 6.31 -38.85
C ALA A 210 3.93 6.35 -37.87
N VAL A 211 4.17 6.76 -36.62
CA VAL A 211 3.09 6.92 -35.62
C VAL A 211 2.15 8.08 -35.99
N LEU A 212 2.70 9.21 -36.44
CA LEU A 212 1.88 10.36 -36.85
C LEU A 212 1.13 10.15 -38.17
N SER A 213 1.64 9.31 -39.08
CA SER A 213 0.93 8.91 -40.31
C SER A 213 -0.09 7.80 -40.08
N GLY A 214 -0.10 7.18 -38.90
CA GLY A 214 -0.99 6.07 -38.57
C GLY A 214 -0.51 4.72 -39.13
N GLU A 215 0.70 4.64 -39.68
CA GLU A 215 1.31 3.38 -40.14
C GLU A 215 1.61 2.43 -38.97
N VAL A 216 1.96 3.00 -37.81
CA VAL A 216 2.33 2.25 -36.60
C VAL A 216 1.55 2.79 -35.40
N LYS A 217 1.13 1.91 -34.49
CA LYS A 217 0.47 2.29 -33.23
C LYS A 217 1.45 3.02 -32.31
N ASP A 218 0.97 3.99 -31.53
CA ASP A 218 1.82 4.64 -30.52
C ASP A 218 2.34 3.59 -29.51
N PRO A 219 3.66 3.55 -29.22
CA PRO A 219 4.24 2.54 -28.34
C PRO A 219 3.62 2.48 -26.94
N TYR A 220 3.09 3.59 -26.42
CA TYR A 220 2.52 3.63 -25.06
C TYR A 220 1.00 3.43 -25.06
N ASP A 221 0.36 3.35 -26.23
CA ASP A 221 -1.03 2.95 -26.38
C ASP A 221 -1.17 1.43 -26.24
N THR A 222 -1.05 0.96 -25.01
CA THR A 222 -1.05 -0.46 -24.61
C THR A 222 -2.39 -0.91 -24.00
N PHE A 223 -3.39 -0.03 -23.95
CA PHE A 223 -4.63 -0.23 -23.18
C PHE A 223 -5.47 -1.41 -23.68
N ASP A 224 -5.47 -1.69 -24.99
CA ASP A 224 -6.13 -2.88 -25.53
C ASP A 224 -5.46 -4.17 -25.06
N GLU A 225 -4.14 -4.19 -25.01
CA GLU A 225 -3.35 -5.33 -24.56
C GLU A 225 -3.55 -5.54 -23.06
N MET A 226 -3.44 -4.47 -22.26
CA MET A 226 -3.76 -4.50 -20.83
C MET A 226 -5.18 -5.06 -20.62
N GLY A 227 -6.18 -4.56 -21.35
CA GLY A 227 -7.55 -5.03 -21.25
C GLY A 227 -7.73 -6.51 -21.61
N LYS A 228 -7.02 -7.02 -22.62
CA LYS A 228 -7.01 -8.45 -22.97
C LYS A 228 -6.40 -9.29 -21.86
N ILE A 229 -5.25 -8.88 -21.32
CA ILE A 229 -4.53 -9.60 -20.24
C ILE A 229 -5.41 -9.72 -19.00
N HIS A 230 -6.01 -8.61 -18.54
CA HIS A 230 -6.81 -8.59 -17.32
C HIS A 230 -8.14 -9.35 -17.48
N ARG A 231 -8.91 -9.08 -18.55
CA ARG A 231 -10.18 -9.77 -18.79
C ARG A 231 -10.00 -11.26 -18.99
N GLY A 232 -8.95 -11.68 -19.72
CA GLY A 232 -8.63 -13.09 -19.94
C GLY A 232 -8.30 -13.86 -18.66
N ARG A 233 -8.06 -13.15 -17.55
CA ARG A 233 -7.74 -13.72 -16.23
C ARG A 233 -8.80 -13.43 -15.17
N GLY A 234 -9.93 -12.84 -15.55
CA GLY A 234 -10.97 -12.43 -14.60
C GLY A 234 -10.54 -11.32 -13.64
N LEU A 235 -9.48 -10.58 -13.95
CA LEU A 235 -8.95 -9.51 -13.10
C LEU A 235 -9.64 -8.17 -13.39
N GLN A 236 -9.79 -7.37 -12.34
CA GLN A 236 -10.36 -6.01 -12.39
C GLN A 236 -9.35 -5.00 -11.81
N PRO A 237 -8.47 -4.42 -12.63
CA PRO A 237 -7.52 -3.42 -12.17
C PRO A 237 -8.18 -2.11 -11.72
N ILE A 238 -7.53 -1.43 -10.78
CA ILE A 238 -7.78 -0.02 -10.49
C ILE A 238 -6.83 0.82 -11.33
N ILE A 239 -7.36 1.79 -12.06
CA ILE A 239 -6.61 2.58 -13.04
C ILE A 239 -6.59 4.04 -12.57
N PHE A 240 -5.40 4.52 -12.21
CA PHE A 240 -5.16 5.84 -11.65
C PHE A 240 -4.83 6.84 -12.78
N PHE A 241 -5.62 7.90 -12.88
CA PHE A 241 -5.49 8.91 -13.95
C PHE A 241 -4.98 10.26 -13.45
N LEU A 242 -3.95 10.79 -14.11
CA LEU A 242 -3.58 12.21 -13.98
C LEU A 242 -4.59 13.09 -14.73
N THR A 243 -5.19 14.05 -14.03
CA THR A 243 -6.02 15.11 -14.65
C THR A 243 -5.42 16.51 -14.51
N ALA A 244 -4.15 16.61 -14.10
CA ALA A 244 -3.45 17.88 -14.11
C ALA A 244 -3.05 18.33 -15.51
N GLY A 245 -2.81 19.64 -15.64
CA GLY A 245 -2.11 20.17 -16.80
C GLY A 245 -0.64 19.70 -16.84
N TYR A 246 0.01 19.93 -17.98
CA TYR A 246 1.44 19.65 -18.14
C TYR A 246 2.29 20.45 -17.13
N GLY A 247 3.35 19.82 -16.61
CA GLY A 247 4.27 20.38 -15.63
C GLY A 247 5.65 19.72 -15.67
N LYS A 248 6.50 20.06 -14.69
CA LYS A 248 7.84 19.47 -14.54
C LYS A 248 7.77 17.95 -14.31
N TYR A 249 6.91 17.53 -13.40
CA TYR A 249 6.70 16.13 -13.02
C TYR A 249 5.46 15.53 -13.69
N ASP A 250 4.39 16.30 -13.86
CA ASP A 250 3.16 15.83 -14.50
C ASP A 250 3.25 15.95 -16.03
N LYS A 251 3.42 14.83 -16.73
CA LYS A 251 3.63 14.81 -18.20
C LYS A 251 2.41 14.38 -19.01
N GLY A 252 1.30 14.12 -18.31
CA GLY A 252 0.05 13.64 -18.88
C GLY A 252 -0.55 14.53 -19.96
N ILE A 253 -1.60 14.00 -20.59
CA ILE A 253 -2.40 14.71 -21.58
C ILE A 253 -3.41 15.55 -20.84
N SER A 254 -3.74 16.72 -21.39
CA SER A 254 -4.80 17.55 -20.83
C SER A 254 -6.11 16.75 -20.80
N PRO A 255 -6.86 16.76 -19.68
CA PRO A 255 -8.15 16.08 -19.60
C PRO A 255 -9.25 16.74 -20.48
N GLN A 256 -8.96 17.89 -21.08
CA GLN A 256 -9.82 18.50 -22.10
C GLN A 256 -9.66 17.85 -23.48
N ASN A 257 -8.62 17.04 -23.69
CA ASN A 257 -8.40 16.32 -24.94
C ASN A 257 -9.41 15.18 -25.09
N GLU A 258 -9.99 15.03 -26.27
CA GLU A 258 -10.91 13.94 -26.60
C GLU A 258 -10.27 12.57 -26.39
N SER A 259 -8.99 12.40 -26.78
CA SER A 259 -8.29 11.12 -26.62
C SER A 259 -8.10 10.72 -25.15
N PHE A 260 -8.04 11.68 -24.22
CA PHE A 260 -8.02 11.36 -22.80
C PHE A 260 -9.39 10.84 -22.32
N ARG A 261 -10.48 11.40 -22.84
CA ARG A 261 -11.86 10.96 -22.49
C ARG A 261 -12.15 9.59 -23.07
N GLU A 262 -11.73 9.35 -24.32
CA GLU A 262 -11.80 8.04 -24.96
C GLU A 262 -10.99 7.00 -24.19
N LEU A 263 -9.77 7.35 -23.76
CA LEU A 263 -8.92 6.50 -22.94
C LEU A 263 -9.61 6.10 -21.63
N VAL A 264 -10.17 7.06 -20.89
CA VAL A 264 -10.93 6.76 -19.66
C VAL A 264 -12.11 5.84 -19.98
N GLY A 265 -12.87 6.11 -21.05
CA GLY A 265 -13.98 5.24 -21.47
C GLY A 265 -13.55 3.83 -21.90
N GLN A 266 -12.40 3.68 -22.57
CA GLN A 266 -11.85 2.40 -23.02
C GLN A 266 -11.41 1.54 -21.84
N THR A 267 -10.70 2.14 -20.88
CA THR A 267 -10.15 1.48 -19.70
C THR A 267 -11.23 1.08 -18.69
N MET A 268 -12.31 1.87 -18.58
CA MET A 268 -13.49 1.53 -17.78
C MET A 268 -14.20 0.24 -18.23
N LYS A 269 -13.92 -0.28 -19.44
CA LYS A 269 -14.45 -1.58 -19.90
C LYS A 269 -13.80 -2.78 -19.20
N PHE A 270 -12.71 -2.58 -18.47
CA PHE A 270 -12.00 -3.65 -17.79
C PHE A 270 -11.41 -3.27 -16.42
N GLY A 271 -11.48 -2.01 -16.00
CA GLY A 271 -10.96 -1.56 -14.73
C GLY A 271 -11.78 -0.43 -14.12
N SER A 272 -11.51 -0.12 -12.85
CA SER A 272 -12.18 0.95 -12.11
C SER A 272 -11.36 2.24 -12.16
N PRO A 273 -11.96 3.39 -12.50
CA PRO A 273 -11.23 4.65 -12.55
C PRO A 273 -10.98 5.22 -11.15
N ALA A 274 -9.75 5.66 -10.91
CA ALA A 274 -9.32 6.29 -9.66
C ALA A 274 -8.47 7.53 -9.96
N ILE A 275 -8.38 8.46 -9.00
CA ILE A 275 -7.60 9.68 -9.20
C ILE A 275 -6.10 9.39 -8.96
N HIS A 276 -5.24 9.86 -9.86
CA HIS A 276 -3.82 10.03 -9.59
C HIS A 276 -3.58 11.51 -9.31
N PRO A 277 -3.71 12.02 -8.06
CA PRO A 277 -3.53 13.45 -7.84
C PRO A 277 -2.12 13.86 -8.23
N SER A 278 -2.02 15.00 -8.89
CA SER A 278 -0.78 15.45 -9.50
C SER A 278 0.30 15.82 -8.49
N TYR A 279 1.54 15.92 -8.94
CA TYR A 279 2.65 16.35 -8.08
C TYR A 279 2.37 17.72 -7.43
N ARG A 280 1.72 18.62 -8.18
CA ARG A 280 1.36 19.96 -7.70
C ARG A 280 0.21 19.97 -6.70
N SER A 281 -0.64 18.93 -6.66
CA SER A 281 -1.81 18.88 -5.77
C SER A 281 -1.42 18.53 -4.33
N ALA A 282 -0.24 17.94 -4.13
CA ALA A 282 0.29 17.62 -2.81
C ALA A 282 0.35 18.88 -1.93
N GLY A 283 -0.41 18.88 -0.84
CA GLY A 283 -0.55 20.02 0.07
C GLY A 283 -1.43 21.16 -0.45
N LYS A 284 -2.20 20.95 -1.54
CA LYS A 284 -3.06 21.97 -2.16
C LYS A 284 -4.49 21.46 -2.35
N PRO A 285 -5.34 21.52 -1.31
CA PRO A 285 -6.69 20.95 -1.31
C PRO A 285 -7.58 21.42 -2.46
N ALA A 286 -7.47 22.69 -2.86
CA ALA A 286 -8.25 23.25 -3.97
C ALA A 286 -7.89 22.61 -5.33
N ILE A 287 -6.62 22.27 -5.54
CA ILE A 287 -6.17 21.59 -6.77
C ILE A 287 -6.64 20.14 -6.74
N LEU A 288 -6.45 19.44 -5.62
CA LEU A 288 -6.93 18.06 -5.43
C LEU A 288 -8.43 17.93 -5.72
N LYS A 289 -9.27 18.78 -5.12
CA LYS A 289 -10.73 18.76 -5.34
C LYS A 289 -11.10 19.02 -6.79
N LYS A 290 -10.37 19.91 -7.48
CA LYS A 290 -10.58 20.20 -8.91
C LYS A 290 -10.23 19.00 -9.78
N GLU A 291 -9.12 18.34 -9.51
CA GLU A 291 -8.65 17.15 -10.25
C GLU A 291 -9.63 15.98 -10.08
N ILE A 292 -10.06 15.69 -8.85
CA ILE A 292 -11.09 14.69 -8.54
C ILE A 292 -12.38 14.98 -9.31
N ARG A 293 -12.87 16.23 -9.24
CA ARG A 293 -14.10 16.63 -9.96
C ARG A 293 -13.96 16.48 -11.47
N THR A 294 -12.78 16.79 -12.01
CA THR A 294 -12.49 16.67 -13.44
C THR A 294 -12.59 15.22 -13.88
N LEU A 295 -11.91 14.30 -13.17
CA LEU A 295 -11.98 12.87 -13.48
C LEU A 295 -13.40 12.33 -13.30
N SER A 296 -14.07 12.68 -12.21
CA SER A 296 -15.45 12.26 -11.94
C SER A 296 -16.41 12.66 -13.06
N THR A 297 -16.23 13.87 -13.61
CA THR A 297 -17.03 14.36 -14.75
C THR A 297 -16.75 13.56 -16.03
N ILE A 298 -15.49 13.19 -16.28
CA ILE A 298 -15.10 12.42 -17.47
C ILE A 298 -15.56 10.97 -17.38
N ALA A 299 -15.37 10.34 -16.20
CA ALA A 299 -15.74 8.97 -15.95
C ALA A 299 -17.25 8.78 -15.72
N GLY A 300 -18.00 9.84 -15.42
CA GLY A 300 -19.44 9.77 -15.15
C GLY A 300 -19.79 9.05 -13.83
N THR A 301 -18.83 8.95 -12.90
CA THR A 301 -19.00 8.28 -11.60
C THR A 301 -18.24 9.00 -10.49
N GLY A 302 -18.58 8.73 -9.24
CA GLY A 302 -17.82 9.22 -8.08
C GLY A 302 -16.43 8.60 -8.01
N ILE A 303 -15.41 9.41 -7.71
CA ILE A 303 -14.04 8.95 -7.55
C ILE A 303 -13.71 8.90 -6.06
N LEU A 304 -13.56 7.70 -5.53
CA LEU A 304 -13.35 7.44 -4.10
C LEU A 304 -11.95 6.92 -3.78
N ASP A 305 -11.18 6.54 -4.80
CA ASP A 305 -9.89 5.91 -4.66
C ASP A 305 -8.81 6.85 -5.20
N SER A 306 -7.68 6.93 -4.49
CA SER A 306 -6.55 7.81 -4.81
C SER A 306 -5.22 7.09 -4.70
N ARG A 307 -4.28 7.44 -5.57
CA ARG A 307 -2.84 7.23 -5.37
C ARG A 307 -2.14 8.51 -5.74
N GLN A 308 -1.39 9.13 -4.84
CA GLN A 308 -0.65 10.35 -5.10
C GLN A 308 0.50 10.11 -6.10
N HIS A 309 0.59 10.93 -7.15
CA HIS A 309 1.70 10.88 -8.10
C HIS A 309 3.04 11.07 -7.39
N TYR A 310 4.04 10.28 -7.82
CA TYR A 310 5.34 10.12 -7.14
C TYR A 310 5.27 9.56 -5.70
N LEU A 311 4.11 9.08 -5.24
CA LEU A 311 3.86 8.72 -3.83
C LEU A 311 4.17 9.89 -2.88
N LYS A 312 3.95 11.12 -3.35
CA LYS A 312 4.33 12.35 -2.66
C LYS A 312 3.26 12.80 -1.66
N PHE A 313 3.10 12.04 -0.58
CA PHE A 313 2.19 12.35 0.52
C PHE A 313 2.96 12.45 1.84
N ASN A 314 2.40 13.20 2.79
CA ASN A 314 2.90 13.34 4.16
C ASN A 314 1.76 13.12 5.15
N LEU A 315 2.03 12.40 6.23
CA LEU A 315 1.08 12.22 7.32
C LEU A 315 1.20 13.37 8.34
N PRO A 316 0.08 13.77 8.97
CA PRO A 316 -1.30 13.37 8.67
C PRO A 316 -1.97 14.21 7.56
N GLU A 317 -1.35 15.32 7.12
CA GLU A 317 -2.00 16.35 6.28
C GLU A 317 -2.57 15.79 4.98
N SER A 318 -1.82 14.98 4.24
CA SER A 318 -2.28 14.46 2.95
C SER A 318 -3.52 13.59 3.12
N TYR A 319 -3.55 12.73 4.14
CA TYR A 319 -4.67 11.82 4.37
C TYR A 319 -5.93 12.54 4.83
N ARG A 320 -5.77 13.57 5.69
CA ARG A 320 -6.87 14.50 6.03
C ARG A 320 -7.44 15.16 4.77
N GLN A 321 -6.57 15.66 3.87
CA GLN A 321 -6.98 16.30 2.62
C GLN A 321 -7.71 15.35 1.67
N TYR A 322 -7.25 14.10 1.55
CA TYR A 322 -7.92 13.08 0.74
C TYR A 322 -9.32 12.79 1.29
N LEU A 323 -9.44 12.56 2.60
CA LEU A 323 -10.71 12.29 3.25
C LEU A 323 -11.71 13.45 3.07
N GLU A 324 -11.26 14.69 3.27
CA GLU A 324 -12.04 15.92 3.04
C GLU A 324 -12.44 16.13 1.57
N ALA A 325 -11.67 15.60 0.63
CA ALA A 325 -11.97 15.64 -0.79
C ALA A 325 -12.91 14.51 -1.24
N GLY A 326 -13.34 13.64 -0.33
CA GLY A 326 -14.27 12.54 -0.60
C GLY A 326 -13.61 11.20 -0.89
N ILE A 327 -12.26 11.13 -0.84
CA ILE A 327 -11.53 9.86 -0.97
C ILE A 327 -11.83 8.97 0.25
N ARG A 328 -11.92 7.67 0.00
CA ARG A 328 -12.18 6.62 0.98
C ARG A 328 -11.11 5.55 0.98
N LYS A 329 -10.38 5.36 -0.13
CA LYS A 329 -9.22 4.47 -0.19
C LYS A 329 -7.99 5.17 -0.73
N GLU A 330 -6.85 4.97 -0.07
CA GLU A 330 -5.57 5.56 -0.44
C GLU A 330 -4.53 4.46 -0.71
N TYR A 331 -3.88 4.53 -1.87
CA TYR A 331 -3.02 3.46 -2.41
C TYR A 331 -1.55 3.88 -2.55
N SER A 332 -1.11 4.94 -1.86
CA SER A 332 0.28 5.42 -1.89
C SER A 332 1.17 4.83 -0.80
N MET A 333 0.64 4.00 0.11
CA MET A 333 1.40 3.44 1.24
C MET A 333 2.40 2.35 0.80
N GLY A 334 3.51 2.79 0.24
CA GLY A 334 4.68 2.00 -0.10
C GLY A 334 5.89 2.92 -0.34
N PHE A 335 7.04 2.35 -0.71
CA PHE A 335 8.23 3.11 -1.04
C PHE A 335 8.45 3.16 -2.55
N ALA A 336 8.97 4.29 -3.04
CA ALA A 336 9.38 4.39 -4.43
C ALA A 336 10.76 3.74 -4.66
N SER A 337 11.66 3.84 -3.68
CA SER A 337 13.05 3.38 -3.79
C SER A 337 13.22 1.87 -3.61
N HIS A 338 12.34 1.24 -2.83
CA HIS A 338 12.45 -0.16 -2.44
C HIS A 338 11.10 -0.88 -2.53
N CYS A 339 11.14 -2.17 -2.85
CA CYS A 339 9.97 -3.04 -2.70
C CYS A 339 9.79 -3.45 -1.23
N GLY A 340 8.60 -3.92 -0.87
CA GLY A 340 8.32 -4.44 0.48
C GLY A 340 7.12 -3.79 1.17
N PHE A 341 7.13 -3.76 2.49
CA PHE A 341 5.98 -3.47 3.32
C PHE A 341 6.23 -2.22 4.17
N ARG A 342 5.94 -1.03 3.60
CA ARG A 342 6.15 0.25 4.31
C ARG A 342 5.45 0.28 5.67
N ALA A 343 4.21 -0.21 5.76
CA ALA A 343 3.45 -0.31 7.01
C ALA A 343 3.65 -1.66 7.75
N GLY A 344 4.61 -2.47 7.33
CA GLY A 344 4.84 -3.83 7.85
C GLY A 344 3.74 -4.84 7.53
N THR A 345 2.70 -4.45 6.80
CA THR A 345 1.55 -5.30 6.46
C THR A 345 1.19 -5.25 4.98
N SER A 346 0.64 -6.36 4.50
CA SER A 346 -0.03 -6.56 3.22
C SER A 346 -1.53 -6.30 3.28
N LYS A 347 -2.13 -6.21 4.47
CA LYS A 347 -3.57 -6.08 4.64
C LYS A 347 -3.99 -4.61 4.69
N PRO A 348 -5.15 -4.24 4.12
CA PRO A 348 -5.75 -2.94 4.29
C PRO A 348 -6.06 -2.59 5.75
N PHE A 349 -5.77 -1.38 6.18
CA PHE A 349 -6.04 -0.88 7.54
C PHE A 349 -6.65 0.52 7.50
N GLN A 350 -7.26 0.97 8.60
CA GLN A 350 -7.80 2.32 8.70
C GLN A 350 -6.71 3.31 9.08
N PHE A 351 -6.75 4.52 8.50
CA PHE A 351 -5.87 5.59 8.90
C PHE A 351 -6.21 6.05 10.32
N TYR A 352 -5.25 5.88 11.23
CA TYR A 352 -5.27 6.48 12.56
C TYR A 352 -4.56 7.83 12.54
N ASP A 353 -5.31 8.90 12.76
CA ASP A 353 -4.79 10.25 12.89
C ASP A 353 -4.18 10.41 14.29
N LEU A 354 -2.86 10.20 14.38
CA LEU A 354 -2.14 10.11 15.65
C LEU A 354 -2.17 11.43 16.42
N GLU A 355 -2.12 12.57 15.75
CA GLU A 355 -2.24 13.89 16.40
C GLU A 355 -3.62 14.12 17.02
N LYS A 356 -4.67 13.47 16.50
CA LYS A 356 -6.04 13.58 17.00
C LYS A 356 -6.49 12.40 17.85
N GLU A 357 -5.63 11.39 18.02
CA GLU A 357 -5.94 10.11 18.67
C GLU A 357 -7.28 9.52 18.18
N THR A 358 -7.44 9.44 16.85
CA THR A 358 -8.70 9.04 16.24
C THR A 358 -8.53 8.15 15.02
N GLU A 359 -9.29 7.06 14.97
CA GLU A 359 -9.47 6.25 13.77
C GLU A 359 -10.39 6.99 12.78
N THR A 360 -9.96 7.08 11.52
CA THR A 360 -10.72 7.76 10.47
C THR A 360 -11.37 6.77 9.50
N ALA A 361 -12.28 7.27 8.65
CA ALA A 361 -12.91 6.45 7.61
C ALA A 361 -12.04 6.26 6.35
N LEU A 362 -10.80 6.77 6.32
CA LEU A 362 -9.90 6.57 5.18
C LEU A 362 -9.21 5.20 5.32
N ARG A 363 -9.45 4.30 4.37
CA ARG A 363 -8.79 2.99 4.32
C ARG A 363 -7.49 3.08 3.53
N VAL A 364 -6.40 2.68 4.14
CA VAL A 364 -5.07 2.63 3.53
C VAL A 364 -4.86 1.25 2.92
N ILE A 365 -4.47 1.22 1.65
CA ILE A 365 -4.18 0.02 0.89
C ILE A 365 -2.68 0.01 0.54
N PRO A 366 -1.84 -0.72 1.29
CA PRO A 366 -0.42 -0.78 1.01
C PRO A 366 -0.14 -1.55 -0.28
N PHE A 367 0.98 -1.22 -0.94
CA PHE A 367 1.47 -1.95 -2.11
C PHE A 367 2.90 -2.42 -1.92
N GLN A 368 3.26 -3.52 -2.60
CA GLN A 368 4.52 -4.23 -2.37
C GLN A 368 5.54 -4.04 -3.48
N VAL A 369 5.08 -3.84 -4.71
CA VAL A 369 5.96 -3.77 -5.89
C VAL A 369 5.45 -2.75 -6.90
N MET A 370 6.39 -2.04 -7.52
CA MET A 370 6.16 -1.12 -8.62
C MET A 370 7.22 -1.33 -9.70
N ASP A 371 6.82 -1.36 -10.96
CA ASP A 371 7.71 -1.46 -12.14
C ASP A 371 8.87 -0.44 -12.12
N ARG A 372 8.59 0.84 -11.82
CA ARG A 372 9.59 1.90 -11.69
C ARG A 372 10.55 1.66 -10.52
N THR A 373 10.08 1.08 -9.42
CA THR A 373 10.95 0.69 -8.30
C THR A 373 11.95 -0.36 -8.76
N LEU A 374 11.46 -1.43 -9.39
CA LEU A 374 12.29 -2.51 -9.92
C LEU A 374 13.31 -1.99 -10.95
N LYS A 375 12.86 -1.17 -11.91
CA LYS A 375 13.65 -0.72 -13.06
C LYS A 375 14.56 0.47 -12.75
N ASP A 376 14.01 1.55 -12.21
CA ASP A 376 14.69 2.85 -12.18
C ASP A 376 15.42 3.08 -10.85
N TYR A 377 14.84 2.64 -9.73
CA TYR A 377 15.44 2.78 -8.41
C TYR A 377 16.39 1.62 -8.10
N MET A 378 15.91 0.38 -8.14
CA MET A 378 16.69 -0.82 -7.83
C MET A 378 17.56 -1.29 -9.00
N LYS A 379 17.33 -0.79 -10.21
CA LYS A 379 18.11 -1.09 -11.43
C LYS A 379 18.22 -2.59 -11.74
N LEU A 380 17.16 -3.34 -11.46
CA LEU A 380 17.10 -4.76 -11.71
C LEU A 380 16.96 -5.05 -13.20
N SER A 381 17.55 -6.16 -13.63
CA SER A 381 17.21 -6.76 -14.93
C SER A 381 15.79 -7.35 -14.89
N PRO A 382 15.10 -7.53 -16.03
CA PRO A 382 13.82 -8.23 -16.07
C PRO A 382 13.85 -9.61 -15.40
N ALA A 383 14.96 -10.36 -15.53
CA ALA A 383 15.11 -11.66 -14.87
C ALA A 383 15.15 -11.54 -13.34
N SER A 384 15.94 -10.61 -12.81
CA SER A 384 16.01 -10.34 -11.37
C SER A 384 14.71 -9.75 -10.82
N ALA A 385 14.00 -8.95 -11.63
CA ALA A 385 12.71 -8.37 -11.28
C ALA A 385 11.62 -9.45 -11.14
N LYS A 386 11.61 -10.48 -12.00
CA LYS A 386 10.73 -11.64 -11.86
C LYS A 386 10.95 -12.35 -10.54
N GLU A 387 12.21 -12.64 -10.20
CA GLU A 387 12.56 -13.32 -8.95
C GLU A 387 12.15 -12.49 -7.72
N LYS A 388 12.50 -11.19 -7.69
CA LYS A 388 12.08 -10.28 -6.62
C LYS A 388 10.55 -10.24 -6.46
N THR A 389 9.82 -10.21 -7.57
CA THR A 389 8.36 -10.18 -7.53
C THR A 389 7.77 -11.50 -6.99
N ARG A 390 8.32 -12.66 -7.37
CA ARG A 390 7.90 -13.97 -6.84
C ARG A 390 8.09 -14.06 -5.33
N GLN A 391 9.26 -13.62 -4.82
CA GLN A 391 9.56 -13.60 -3.39
C GLN A 391 8.52 -12.80 -2.60
N LEU A 392 8.12 -11.63 -3.10
CA LEU A 392 7.10 -10.80 -2.46
C LEU A 392 5.70 -11.43 -2.55
N VAL A 393 5.36 -12.08 -3.67
CA VAL A 393 4.11 -12.83 -3.79
C VAL A 393 4.05 -13.96 -2.76
N ASP A 394 5.14 -14.72 -2.60
CA ASP A 394 5.22 -15.81 -1.63
C ASP A 394 5.12 -15.31 -0.19
N ALA A 395 5.79 -14.20 0.13
CA ALA A 395 5.69 -13.55 1.43
C ALA A 395 4.23 -13.17 1.78
N VAL A 396 3.49 -12.60 0.82
CA VAL A 396 2.07 -12.26 1.02
C VAL A 396 1.17 -13.51 1.06
N ARG A 397 1.47 -14.53 0.27
CA ARG A 397 0.73 -15.80 0.24
C ARG A 397 0.86 -16.56 1.55
N LEU A 398 2.07 -16.61 2.12
CA LEU A 398 2.33 -17.22 3.42
C LEU A 398 1.38 -16.68 4.50
N VAL A 399 1.06 -15.38 4.42
CA VAL A 399 0.21 -14.69 5.40
C VAL A 399 -1.25 -14.53 5.01
N ASN A 400 -1.67 -15.13 3.88
CA ASN A 400 -3.00 -14.93 3.29
C ASN A 400 -3.38 -13.44 3.25
N GLY A 401 -2.44 -12.62 2.77
CA GLY A 401 -2.56 -11.17 2.67
C GLY A 401 -3.15 -10.70 1.34
N THR A 402 -3.07 -9.39 1.10
CA THR A 402 -3.43 -8.79 -0.19
C THR A 402 -2.17 -8.31 -0.89
N PHE A 403 -1.89 -8.89 -2.06
CA PHE A 403 -0.78 -8.45 -2.90
C PHE A 403 -1.29 -7.34 -3.83
N VAL A 404 -0.64 -6.17 -3.78
CA VAL A 404 -0.97 -5.03 -4.63
C VAL A 404 0.28 -4.62 -5.40
N SER A 405 0.16 -4.57 -6.73
CA SER A 405 1.24 -4.20 -7.63
C SER A 405 0.88 -2.97 -8.47
N ILE A 406 1.89 -2.14 -8.74
CA ILE A 406 1.78 -0.92 -9.55
C ILE A 406 2.53 -1.13 -10.87
N TRP A 407 1.82 -0.92 -11.98
CA TRP A 407 2.39 -1.00 -13.32
C TRP A 407 1.93 0.17 -14.18
N HIS A 408 2.86 0.83 -14.87
CA HIS A 408 2.55 1.92 -15.77
C HIS A 408 2.28 1.38 -17.17
N ASN A 409 1.40 2.05 -17.92
CA ASN A 409 1.01 1.61 -19.26
C ASN A 409 2.22 1.47 -20.21
N ASP A 410 3.26 2.26 -20.03
CA ASP A 410 4.45 2.22 -20.87
C ASP A 410 5.36 1.01 -20.60
N ALA A 411 5.28 0.38 -19.42
CA ALA A 411 5.95 -0.89 -19.14
C ALA A 411 5.46 -2.04 -20.05
N PHE A 412 4.23 -1.93 -20.55
CA PHE A 412 3.64 -2.90 -21.48
C PHE A 412 4.10 -2.68 -22.93
N SER A 413 4.76 -1.57 -23.24
CA SER A 413 5.22 -1.27 -24.60
C SER A 413 6.24 -2.28 -25.12
N ASP A 414 7.00 -2.89 -24.19
CA ASP A 414 8.05 -3.87 -24.48
C ASP A 414 9.08 -3.36 -25.51
N GLN A 415 9.34 -2.04 -25.50
CA GLN A 415 10.22 -1.35 -26.44
C GLN A 415 11.21 -0.46 -25.71
N GLY A 416 12.39 -0.28 -26.31
CA GLY A 416 13.42 0.63 -25.77
C GLY A 416 13.85 0.23 -24.35
N GLU A 417 13.76 1.16 -23.41
CA GLU A 417 14.07 0.90 -22.00
C GLU A 417 13.11 -0.07 -21.30
N TRP A 418 11.95 -0.34 -21.91
CA TRP A 418 10.92 -1.25 -21.41
C TRP A 418 10.98 -2.65 -22.02
N GLN A 419 11.98 -2.94 -22.84
CA GLN A 419 12.19 -4.29 -23.38
C GLN A 419 12.31 -5.33 -22.25
N GLY A 420 11.49 -6.38 -22.32
CA GLY A 420 11.40 -7.48 -21.37
C GLY A 420 10.50 -7.23 -20.16
N TRP A 421 10.00 -6.00 -19.94
CA TRP A 421 9.24 -5.65 -18.72
C TRP A 421 7.80 -6.13 -18.74
N LYS A 422 7.16 -6.18 -19.91
CA LYS A 422 5.85 -6.82 -20.07
C LYS A 422 5.86 -8.27 -19.59
N GLU A 423 6.95 -8.98 -19.89
CA GLU A 423 7.11 -10.38 -19.48
C GLU A 423 7.27 -10.52 -17.95
N VAL A 424 7.83 -9.52 -17.26
CA VAL A 424 7.86 -9.52 -15.78
C VAL A 424 6.45 -9.49 -15.22
N TYR A 425 5.58 -8.65 -15.78
CA TYR A 425 4.18 -8.57 -15.38
C TYR A 425 3.42 -9.86 -15.68
N LEU A 426 3.56 -10.41 -16.89
CA LEU A 426 2.89 -11.66 -17.27
C LEU A 426 3.33 -12.83 -16.38
N GLU A 427 4.61 -12.93 -16.07
CA GLU A 427 5.15 -13.97 -15.20
C GLU A 427 4.61 -13.84 -13.77
N MET A 428 4.53 -12.62 -13.23
CA MET A 428 3.88 -12.37 -11.94
C MET A 428 2.43 -12.85 -11.94
N LEU A 429 1.65 -12.54 -12.99
CA LEU A 429 0.26 -12.99 -13.09
C LEU A 429 0.16 -14.52 -13.17
N ASN A 430 1.00 -15.15 -13.97
CA ASN A 430 1.02 -16.61 -14.09
C ASN A 430 1.36 -17.27 -12.75
N TYR A 431 2.36 -16.73 -12.04
CA TYR A 431 2.78 -17.23 -10.72
C TYR A 431 1.70 -17.05 -9.64
N ILE A 432 0.93 -15.97 -9.73
CA ILE A 432 -0.22 -15.73 -8.84
C ILE A 432 -1.32 -16.75 -9.09
N GLN A 433 -1.63 -17.05 -10.37
CA GLN A 433 -2.69 -17.98 -10.74
C GLN A 433 -2.34 -19.45 -10.48
N GLN A 434 -1.12 -19.89 -10.79
CA GLN A 434 -0.69 -21.29 -10.63
C GLN A 434 -0.73 -21.80 -9.19
N ALA A 435 -0.56 -20.92 -8.22
CA ALA A 435 -0.56 -21.28 -6.80
C ALA A 435 -1.88 -20.91 -6.10
N GLY A 436 -2.93 -20.60 -6.87
CA GLY A 436 -4.31 -20.48 -6.41
C GLY A 436 -5.20 -21.70 -6.73
N ASP A 437 -4.71 -22.63 -7.54
CA ASP A 437 -5.23 -23.99 -7.74
C ASP A 437 -4.54 -24.95 -6.76
#